data_AF-A0A9E6DIS1-F1
#
_entry.id   AF-A0A9E6DIS1-F1
#
_cell.length_a   1.000
_cell.length_b   1.000
_cell.length_c   1.000
_cell.angle_alpha   90.00
_cell.angle_beta   90.00
_cell.angle_gamma   90.00
#
_symmetry.space_group_name_H-M   'P 1'
#
loop_
_entity.id
_entity.type
_entity.pdbx_description
1 polymer ?
#
loop_
_entity_poly.entity_id
_entity_poly.type
_entity_poly.pdbx_seq_one_letter_code
_entity_poly.pdbx_strand_id
1 'polypeptide(L)'
;DLAVTAQIADRVAVMEKGRIVEQNTTRTLFETRKHAYTRALFAASTHQPSREARVEDTPLLSVTKAVRDYRLPRRTVFGKTPLFRAVNEVSFDIRRGESLGLVGESGCGKSTLTRAILGLEPLQGGRITLNGDDISTGMTPDLRAKMQVVFQDPYGSFNPRHTVARIIAEPFHLMGRPVDAEDQIARALTEVGLTPDDMRKYPHEFSGGQRQRIAIARALITRPELILLDEAVSALDVRVRAQVLDLLADLQASHDLSYLFVSHDLSVVRRITDRVMVMKSGQIVESGETEAVFQNPNHTYTQTLIAAAPAIPEDWTHGAQDAG
;
A
#
# COMPACT_ATOMS: atom_id res chain seq x y z
N ASP A 1 -16.91 -3.43 -1.81
CA ASP A 1 -16.79 -2.27 -0.91
C ASP A 1 -18.16 -1.97 -0.31
N LEU A 2 -18.28 -1.92 1.02
CA LEU A 2 -19.56 -1.66 1.70
C LEU A 2 -20.06 -0.24 1.46
N ALA A 3 -19.17 0.74 1.31
CA ALA A 3 -19.54 2.14 1.09
C ALA A 3 -20.19 2.34 -0.29
N VAL A 4 -19.65 1.70 -1.33
CA VAL A 4 -20.26 1.68 -2.67
C VAL A 4 -21.64 1.02 -2.63
N THR A 5 -21.77 -0.10 -1.92
CA THR A 5 -23.06 -0.78 -1.77
C THR A 5 -24.09 0.10 -1.07
N ALA A 6 -23.69 0.87 -0.06
CA ALA A 6 -24.56 1.80 0.66
C ALA A 6 -25.17 2.88 -0.26
N GLN A 7 -24.41 3.35 -1.25
CA GLN A 7 -24.80 4.47 -2.11
C GLN A 7 -25.67 4.06 -3.30
N ILE A 8 -25.56 2.83 -3.78
CA ILE A 8 -26.13 2.42 -5.08
C ILE A 8 -27.20 1.33 -4.95
N ALA A 9 -27.16 0.49 -3.91
CA ALA A 9 -28.06 -0.65 -3.80
C ALA A 9 -29.33 -0.31 -3.00
N ASP A 10 -30.49 -0.78 -3.46
CA ASP A 10 -31.75 -0.72 -2.68
C ASP A 10 -31.86 -1.85 -1.64
N ARG A 11 -31.29 -3.02 -1.98
CA ARG A 11 -31.29 -4.23 -1.15
C ARG A 11 -29.92 -4.88 -1.16
N VAL A 12 -29.56 -5.48 -0.03
CA VAL A 12 -28.29 -6.17 0.16
C VAL A 12 -28.54 -7.57 0.71
N ALA A 13 -27.83 -8.54 0.16
CA ALA A 13 -27.72 -9.88 0.71
C ALA A 13 -26.25 -10.15 1.08
N VAL A 14 -26.01 -10.58 2.31
CA VAL A 14 -24.69 -11.00 2.80
C VAL A 14 -24.60 -12.50 2.69
N MET A 15 -23.52 -12.98 2.06
CA MET A 15 -23.25 -14.40 1.86
C MET A 15 -22.03 -14.85 2.66
N GLU A 16 -22.13 -16.04 3.25
CA GLU A 16 -21.03 -16.74 3.90
C GLU A 16 -21.03 -18.20 3.44
N LYS A 17 -19.87 -18.72 3.00
CA LYS A 17 -19.69 -20.12 2.56
C LYS A 17 -20.76 -20.60 1.56
N GLY A 18 -21.10 -19.74 0.61
CA GLY A 18 -22.05 -20.04 -0.47
C GLY A 18 -23.53 -19.98 -0.07
N ARG A 19 -23.87 -19.48 1.13
CA ARG A 19 -25.27 -19.31 1.58
C ARG A 19 -25.54 -17.86 1.95
N ILE A 20 -26.75 -17.37 1.67
CA ILE A 20 -27.22 -16.07 2.17
C ILE A 20 -27.47 -16.23 3.67
N VAL A 21 -26.79 -15.42 4.48
CA VAL A 21 -26.89 -15.42 5.94
C VAL A 21 -27.70 -14.24 6.48
N GLU A 22 -27.80 -13.16 5.70
CA GLU A 22 -28.63 -12.00 6.02
C GLU A 22 -29.04 -11.31 4.73
N GLN A 23 -30.29 -10.82 4.66
CA GLN A 23 -30.77 -10.03 3.53
C GLN A 23 -31.82 -9.03 4.00
N ASN A 24 -31.69 -7.78 3.56
CA ASN A 24 -32.69 -6.74 3.84
C ASN A 24 -32.62 -5.60 2.82
N THR A 25 -33.40 -4.53 3.03
CA THR A 25 -33.09 -3.22 2.43
C THR A 25 -31.72 -2.76 2.92
N THR A 26 -30.99 -2.02 2.08
CA THR A 26 -29.61 -1.60 2.36
C THR A 26 -29.51 -0.89 3.70
N ARG A 27 -30.37 0.12 3.93
CA ARG A 27 -30.42 0.87 5.19
C ARG A 27 -30.63 -0.04 6.41
N THR A 28 -31.68 -0.86 6.41
CA THR A 28 -32.00 -1.75 7.54
C THR A 28 -30.87 -2.73 7.83
N LEU A 29 -30.23 -3.29 6.79
CA LEU A 29 -29.09 -4.21 6.97
C LEU A 29 -27.89 -3.50 7.60
N PHE A 30 -27.58 -2.28 7.13
CA PHE A 30 -26.45 -1.47 7.59
C PHE A 30 -26.64 -0.93 9.01
N GLU A 31 -27.87 -0.65 9.42
CA GLU A 31 -28.21 -0.23 10.78
C GLU A 31 -28.24 -1.43 11.75
N THR A 32 -28.96 -2.50 11.41
CA THR A 32 -29.25 -3.58 12.37
C THR A 32 -28.17 -4.65 12.48
N ARG A 33 -27.50 -5.00 11.37
CA ARG A 33 -26.39 -5.98 11.30
C ARG A 33 -26.70 -7.25 12.14
N LYS A 34 -27.83 -7.91 11.88
CA LYS A 34 -28.37 -8.95 12.77
C LYS A 34 -27.51 -10.20 12.82
N HIS A 35 -26.86 -10.57 11.71
CA HIS A 35 -26.03 -11.76 11.66
C HIS A 35 -24.60 -11.47 12.15
N ALA A 36 -24.00 -12.42 12.88
CA ALA A 36 -22.65 -12.26 13.44
C ALA A 36 -21.59 -11.99 12.36
N TYR A 37 -21.69 -12.68 11.22
CA TYR A 37 -20.80 -12.45 10.08
C TYR A 37 -20.94 -11.04 9.49
N THR A 38 -22.16 -10.51 9.38
CA THR A 38 -22.40 -9.14 8.94
C THR A 38 -21.73 -8.15 9.88
N ARG A 39 -21.93 -8.26 11.20
CA ARG A 39 -21.21 -7.41 12.18
C ARG A 39 -19.70 -7.47 11.99
N ALA A 40 -19.16 -8.66 11.76
CA ALA A 40 -17.72 -8.84 11.58
C ALA A 40 -17.18 -8.25 10.26
N LEU A 41 -17.98 -8.21 9.19
CA LEU A 41 -17.62 -7.52 7.94
C LEU A 41 -17.57 -5.99 8.14
N PHE A 42 -18.56 -5.43 8.83
CA PHE A 42 -18.61 -4.00 9.14
C PHE A 42 -17.47 -3.59 10.06
N ALA A 43 -17.22 -4.37 11.13
CA ALA A 43 -16.10 -4.12 12.04
C ALA A 43 -14.76 -4.11 11.28
N ALA A 44 -14.52 -5.09 10.40
CA ALA A 44 -13.33 -5.11 9.56
C ALA A 44 -13.26 -3.90 8.60
N SER A 45 -14.41 -3.42 8.11
CA SER A 45 -14.46 -2.27 7.20
C SER A 45 -14.10 -0.96 7.86
N THR A 46 -14.31 -0.81 9.18
CA THR A 46 -13.98 0.37 9.99
C THR A 46 -12.73 0.17 10.83
N HIS A 47 -12.10 -1.00 10.74
CA HIS A 47 -10.93 -1.36 11.53
C HIS A 47 -9.76 -0.42 11.27
N GLN A 48 -9.14 0.04 12.35
CA GLN A 48 -7.93 0.83 12.34
C GLN A 48 -6.88 0.07 13.17
N PRO A 49 -5.71 -0.24 12.59
CA PRO A 49 -4.69 -0.99 13.30
C PRO A 49 -4.10 -0.15 14.43
N SER A 50 -3.72 -0.80 15.53
CA SER A 50 -2.93 -0.15 16.59
C SER A 50 -1.53 0.12 16.07
N ARG A 51 -1.07 1.36 16.13
CA ARG A 51 0.26 1.76 15.66
C ARG A 51 1.07 2.27 16.83
N GLU A 52 2.13 1.54 17.19
CA GLU A 52 3.03 1.88 18.30
C GLU A 52 4.42 2.36 17.81
N ALA A 53 4.63 2.38 16.48
CA ALA A 53 5.90 2.78 15.89
C ALA A 53 6.27 4.22 16.26
N ARG A 54 7.53 4.43 16.67
CA ARG A 54 8.05 5.77 17.00
C ARG A 54 8.62 6.41 15.74
N VAL A 55 8.10 7.58 15.40
CA VAL A 55 8.63 8.39 14.31
C VAL A 55 9.78 9.25 14.84
N GLU A 56 10.96 9.10 14.25
CA GLU A 56 12.11 9.97 14.54
C GLU A 56 12.15 11.15 13.56
N ASP A 57 12.66 12.32 13.97
CA ASP A 57 12.77 13.47 13.07
C ASP A 57 13.83 13.29 11.96
N THR A 58 14.64 12.24 12.02
CA THR A 58 15.69 11.96 11.05
C THR A 58 15.09 11.46 9.72
N PRO A 59 15.36 12.11 8.58
CA PRO A 59 14.89 11.65 7.28
C PRO A 59 15.63 10.38 6.86
N LEU A 60 14.88 9.31 6.61
CA LEU A 60 15.35 8.07 5.99
C LEU A 60 15.47 8.24 4.47
N LEU A 61 14.40 8.71 3.83
CA LEU A 61 14.35 9.00 2.38
C LEU A 61 14.23 10.51 2.20
N SER A 62 14.99 11.08 1.26
CA SER A 62 14.83 12.48 0.84
C SER A 62 14.72 12.56 -0.68
N VAL A 63 13.64 13.16 -1.16
CA VAL A 63 13.39 13.46 -2.57
C VAL A 63 13.48 14.97 -2.73
N THR A 64 14.40 15.44 -3.57
CA THR A 64 14.63 16.87 -3.80
C THR A 64 14.42 17.21 -5.27
N LYS A 65 13.41 18.00 -5.58
CA LYS A 65 13.06 18.52 -6.91
C LYS A 65 13.10 17.45 -8.01
N ALA A 66 12.61 16.26 -7.73
CA ALA A 66 12.63 15.14 -8.66
C ALA A 66 11.84 15.48 -9.92
N VAL A 67 12.46 15.26 -11.08
CA VAL A 67 11.86 15.48 -12.40
C VAL A 67 11.99 14.21 -13.24
N ARG A 68 10.87 13.75 -13.80
CA ARG A 68 10.82 12.63 -14.75
C ARG A 68 10.02 12.98 -15.99
N ASP A 69 10.68 12.85 -17.14
CA ASP A 69 10.11 13.05 -18.48
C ASP A 69 10.10 11.73 -19.28
N TYR A 70 8.98 11.45 -19.94
CA TYR A 70 8.84 10.37 -20.93
C TYR A 70 8.78 10.91 -22.35
N ARG A 71 9.45 10.22 -23.28
CA ARG A 71 9.37 10.55 -24.71
C ARG A 71 8.07 10.03 -25.29
N LEU A 72 7.33 10.91 -25.95
CA LEU A 72 6.12 10.55 -26.69
C LEU A 72 6.47 10.21 -28.15
N PRO A 73 5.62 9.45 -28.86
CA PRO A 73 5.78 9.19 -30.28
C PRO A 73 5.92 10.50 -31.06
N ARG A 74 6.83 10.52 -32.04
CA ARG A 74 6.99 11.68 -32.93
C ARG A 74 5.73 11.87 -33.75
N ARG A 75 5.26 13.12 -33.84
CA ARG A 75 4.12 13.50 -34.68
C ARG A 75 4.50 13.69 -36.16
N THR A 76 5.78 13.96 -36.44
CA THR A 76 6.31 14.14 -37.79
C THR A 76 7.72 13.56 -37.89
N VAL A 77 8.14 13.16 -39.10
CA VAL A 77 9.42 12.49 -39.36
C VAL A 77 10.63 13.34 -38.92
N PHE A 78 10.51 14.68 -39.02
CA PHE A 78 11.56 15.64 -38.66
C PHE A 78 11.21 16.52 -37.44
N GLY A 79 10.12 16.24 -36.74
CA GLY A 79 9.69 17.03 -35.57
C GLY A 79 10.50 16.73 -34.32
N LYS A 80 10.57 17.70 -33.40
CA LYS A 80 11.08 17.47 -32.04
C LYS A 80 10.24 16.38 -31.37
N THR A 81 10.90 15.44 -30.69
CA THR A 81 10.20 14.42 -29.90
C THR A 81 9.47 15.10 -28.74
N PRO A 82 8.14 15.03 -28.66
CA PRO A 82 7.41 15.62 -27.54
C PRO A 82 7.75 14.88 -26.25
N LEU A 83 7.78 15.62 -25.14
CA LEU A 83 8.01 15.07 -23.81
C LEU A 83 6.74 15.16 -22.97
N PHE A 84 6.49 14.14 -22.17
CA PHE A 84 5.46 14.12 -21.15
C PHE A 84 6.11 14.15 -19.77
N ARG A 85 5.87 15.24 -19.02
CA ARG A 85 6.34 15.43 -17.65
C ARG A 85 5.47 14.63 -16.71
N ALA A 86 5.98 13.49 -16.24
CA ALA A 86 5.26 12.59 -15.33
C ALA A 86 5.51 12.91 -13.85
N VAL A 87 6.69 13.45 -13.52
CA VAL A 87 7.01 13.96 -12.18
C VAL A 87 7.66 15.32 -12.34
N ASN A 88 7.17 16.33 -11.63
CA ASN A 88 7.53 17.73 -11.82
C ASN A 88 7.97 18.41 -10.52
N GLU A 89 9.28 18.48 -10.31
CA GLU A 89 9.93 19.15 -9.17
C GLU A 89 9.41 18.68 -7.80
N VAL A 90 9.05 17.41 -7.68
CA VAL A 90 8.53 16.83 -6.44
C VAL A 90 9.62 16.83 -5.37
N SER A 91 9.29 17.33 -4.18
CA SER A 91 10.19 17.33 -3.02
C SER A 91 9.44 16.90 -1.77
N PHE A 92 10.00 15.95 -1.03
CA PHE A 92 9.48 15.48 0.26
C PHE A 92 10.51 14.58 0.96
N ASP A 93 10.21 14.25 2.21
CA ASP A 93 11.00 13.39 3.08
C ASP A 93 10.11 12.29 3.68
N ILE A 94 10.71 11.13 3.94
CA ILE A 94 10.15 10.07 4.79
C ILE A 94 11.07 9.93 5.99
N ARG A 95 10.53 10.09 7.18
CA ARG A 95 11.19 9.91 8.46
C ARG A 95 11.34 8.44 8.83
N ARG A 96 12.29 8.12 9.72
CA ARG A 96 12.42 6.76 10.27
C ARG A 96 11.17 6.40 11.09
N GLY A 97 10.64 5.20 10.86
CA GLY A 97 9.41 4.73 11.50
C GLY A 97 8.12 5.39 10.98
N GLU A 98 8.19 6.27 9.99
CA GLU A 98 7.01 6.96 9.42
C GLU A 98 6.33 6.10 8.36
N SER A 99 5.00 6.09 8.38
CA SER A 99 4.16 5.65 7.26
C SER A 99 3.64 6.88 6.51
N LEU A 100 4.20 7.12 5.32
CA LEU A 100 3.79 8.20 4.43
C LEU A 100 2.83 7.69 3.35
N GLY A 101 1.66 8.31 3.22
CA GLY A 101 0.70 8.05 2.15
C GLY A 101 0.98 8.88 0.90
N LEU A 102 0.82 8.27 -0.29
CA LEU A 102 0.84 8.95 -1.58
C LEU A 102 -0.46 8.60 -2.33
N VAL A 103 -1.34 9.60 -2.44
CA VAL A 103 -2.66 9.47 -3.08
C VAL A 103 -2.78 10.36 -4.32
N GLY A 104 -3.74 10.03 -5.18
CA GLY A 104 -4.07 10.81 -6.36
C GLY A 104 -4.72 9.95 -7.44
N GLU A 105 -5.25 10.58 -8.48
CA GLU A 105 -5.89 9.88 -9.59
C GLU A 105 -4.94 8.94 -10.35
N SER A 106 -5.52 7.98 -11.08
CA SER A 106 -4.75 7.15 -12.00
C SER A 106 -4.02 8.03 -13.02
N GLY A 107 -2.74 7.74 -13.28
CA GLY A 107 -1.92 8.50 -14.22
C GLY A 107 -1.37 9.83 -13.70
N CYS A 108 -1.57 10.21 -12.43
CA CYS A 108 -1.03 11.48 -11.90
C CYS A 108 0.49 11.47 -11.64
N GLY A 109 1.18 10.33 -11.79
CA GLY A 109 2.64 10.22 -11.65
C GLY A 109 3.14 9.37 -10.48
N LYS A 110 2.24 8.81 -9.64
CA LYS A 110 2.61 7.99 -8.46
C LYS A 110 3.57 6.85 -8.81
N SER A 111 3.18 5.96 -9.72
CA SER A 111 4.01 4.80 -10.10
C SER A 111 5.34 5.23 -10.73
N THR A 112 5.39 6.37 -11.43
CA THR A 112 6.63 6.93 -11.96
C THR A 112 7.56 7.38 -10.82
N LEU A 113 7.02 8.07 -9.82
CA LEU A 113 7.76 8.49 -8.63
C LEU A 113 8.26 7.27 -7.83
N THR A 114 7.40 6.28 -7.58
CA THR A 114 7.76 5.01 -6.92
C THR A 114 8.91 4.30 -7.65
N ARG A 115 8.86 4.21 -8.98
CA ARG A 115 9.93 3.60 -9.77
C ARG A 115 11.24 4.39 -9.71
N ALA A 116 11.18 5.72 -9.67
CA ALA A 116 12.36 6.56 -9.49
C ALA A 116 12.99 6.33 -8.11
N ILE A 117 12.16 6.24 -7.06
CA ILE A 117 12.60 5.91 -5.69
C ILE A 117 13.24 4.52 -5.64
N LEU A 118 12.70 3.53 -6.36
CA LEU A 118 13.29 2.18 -6.45
C LEU A 118 14.57 2.08 -7.31
N GLY A 119 15.06 3.20 -7.85
CA GLY A 119 16.18 3.22 -8.78
C GLY A 119 15.90 2.44 -10.07
N LEU A 120 14.64 2.37 -10.51
CA LEU A 120 14.23 1.71 -11.76
C LEU A 120 14.10 2.70 -12.92
N GLU A 121 13.95 4.00 -12.62
CA GLU A 121 13.80 5.08 -13.59
C GLU A 121 14.79 6.20 -13.26
N PRO A 122 15.59 6.69 -14.22
CA PRO A 122 16.50 7.80 -13.98
C PRO A 122 15.74 9.13 -13.92
N LEU A 123 16.20 10.04 -13.07
CA LEU A 123 15.71 11.41 -13.02
C LEU A 123 16.40 12.28 -14.07
N GLN A 124 15.67 13.23 -14.65
CA GLN A 124 16.21 14.30 -15.49
C GLN A 124 16.59 15.55 -14.69
N GLY A 125 16.13 15.64 -13.44
CA GLY A 125 16.42 16.74 -12.52
C GLY A 125 16.13 16.34 -11.09
N GLY A 126 16.76 17.04 -10.15
CA GLY A 126 16.68 16.71 -8.73
C GLY A 126 17.52 15.50 -8.35
N ARG A 127 17.22 14.94 -7.17
CA ARG A 127 17.95 13.82 -6.56
C ARG A 127 17.06 13.09 -5.56
N ILE A 128 17.30 11.79 -5.39
CA ILE A 128 16.69 10.98 -4.34
C ILE A 128 17.84 10.36 -3.53
N THR A 129 17.75 10.41 -2.22
CA THR A 129 18.71 9.76 -1.31
C THR A 129 18.00 8.87 -0.29
N LEU A 130 18.65 7.78 0.09
CA LEU A 130 18.24 6.90 1.20
C LEU A 130 19.41 6.82 2.18
N ASN A 131 19.22 7.27 3.43
CA ASN A 131 20.29 7.45 4.41
C ASN A 131 21.44 8.34 3.92
N GLY A 132 21.13 9.32 3.06
CA GLY A 132 22.13 10.18 2.44
C GLY A 132 22.84 9.58 1.22
N ASP A 133 22.69 8.28 0.96
CA ASP A 133 23.24 7.63 -0.23
C ASP A 133 22.37 7.90 -1.45
N ASP A 134 22.98 8.26 -2.59
CA ASP A 134 22.27 8.58 -3.83
C ASP A 134 21.56 7.35 -4.43
N ILE A 135 20.25 7.44 -4.60
CA ILE A 135 19.46 6.47 -5.36
C ILE A 135 19.60 6.77 -6.85
N SER A 136 19.99 5.75 -7.62
CA SER A 136 20.05 5.80 -9.07
C SER A 136 19.84 4.42 -9.67
N THR A 137 19.75 4.35 -11.00
CA THR A 137 19.67 3.08 -11.73
C THR A 137 20.90 2.18 -11.56
N GLY A 138 22.02 2.76 -11.11
CA GLY A 138 23.27 2.04 -10.84
C GLY A 138 23.56 1.84 -9.34
N MET A 139 22.57 1.99 -8.45
CA MET A 139 22.80 1.85 -7.01
C MET A 139 23.32 0.45 -6.62
N THR A 140 24.06 0.40 -5.51
CA THR A 140 24.67 -0.84 -5.01
C THR A 140 23.60 -1.85 -4.57
N PRO A 141 23.92 -3.16 -4.61
CA PRO A 141 23.03 -4.18 -4.05
C PRO A 141 22.69 -3.94 -2.58
N ASP A 142 23.62 -3.44 -1.77
CA ASP A 142 23.40 -3.12 -0.36
C ASP A 142 22.37 -2.01 -0.17
N LEU A 143 22.46 -0.93 -0.96
CA LEU A 143 21.46 0.15 -0.91
C LEU A 143 20.10 -0.35 -1.39
N ARG A 144 20.08 -1.23 -2.40
CA ARG A 144 18.85 -1.88 -2.87
C ARG A 144 18.25 -2.81 -1.83
N ALA A 145 19.05 -3.52 -1.03
CA ALA A 145 18.56 -4.41 0.01
C ALA A 145 17.85 -3.64 1.14
N LYS A 146 18.28 -2.39 1.42
CA LYS A 146 17.64 -1.51 2.42
C LYS A 146 16.24 -1.02 2.01
N MET A 147 15.83 -1.22 0.76
CA MET A 147 14.56 -0.73 0.24
C MET A 147 13.86 -1.79 -0.61
N GLN A 148 12.67 -2.20 -0.21
CA GLN A 148 11.93 -3.25 -0.90
C GLN A 148 10.54 -2.77 -1.32
N VAL A 149 9.88 -3.54 -2.18
CA VAL A 149 8.56 -3.19 -2.72
C VAL A 149 7.61 -4.37 -2.65
N VAL A 150 6.36 -4.09 -2.30
CA VAL A 150 5.24 -5.00 -2.41
C VAL A 150 4.29 -4.44 -3.46
N PHE A 151 4.17 -5.15 -4.58
CA PHE A 151 3.37 -4.72 -5.72
C PHE A 151 1.88 -5.07 -5.56
N GLN A 152 1.05 -4.38 -6.37
CA GLN A 152 -0.42 -4.52 -6.41
C GLN A 152 -0.90 -5.95 -6.66
N ASP A 153 -0.23 -6.66 -7.57
CA ASP A 153 -0.51 -8.04 -7.90
C ASP A 153 0.64 -8.94 -7.46
N PRO A 154 0.54 -9.55 -6.25
CA PRO A 154 1.50 -10.55 -5.79
C PRO A 154 1.68 -11.67 -6.80
N TYR A 155 0.61 -12.13 -7.45
CA TYR A 155 0.63 -13.27 -8.35
C TYR A 155 1.42 -12.97 -9.62
N GLY A 156 1.16 -11.83 -10.25
CA GLY A 156 1.95 -11.35 -11.39
C GLY A 156 3.42 -11.10 -11.04
N SER A 157 3.73 -10.84 -9.76
CA SER A 157 5.12 -10.68 -9.27
C SER A 157 5.83 -11.99 -8.94
N PHE A 158 5.12 -13.13 -8.95
CA PHE A 158 5.68 -14.45 -8.66
C PHE A 158 5.83 -15.27 -9.93
N ASN A 159 6.90 -16.06 -10.01
CA ASN A 159 6.94 -17.15 -10.97
C ASN A 159 6.11 -18.32 -10.43
N PRO A 160 4.99 -18.72 -11.09
CA PRO A 160 4.09 -19.74 -10.55
C PRO A 160 4.72 -21.14 -10.46
N ARG A 161 5.86 -21.35 -11.13
CA ARG A 161 6.64 -22.60 -11.09
C ARG A 161 7.67 -22.64 -9.96
N HIS A 162 7.85 -21.54 -9.23
CA HIS A 162 8.75 -21.50 -8.09
C HIS A 162 7.98 -21.82 -6.80
N THR A 163 8.64 -22.53 -5.90
CA THR A 163 8.13 -22.75 -4.53
C THR A 163 8.18 -21.44 -3.75
N VAL A 164 7.39 -21.37 -2.68
CA VAL A 164 7.39 -20.23 -1.74
C VAL A 164 8.78 -19.96 -1.20
N ALA A 165 9.54 -21.00 -0.83
CA ALA A 165 10.91 -20.82 -0.37
C ALA A 165 11.82 -20.14 -1.41
N ARG A 166 11.68 -20.51 -2.69
CA ARG A 166 12.46 -19.90 -3.77
C ARG A 166 12.05 -18.45 -4.02
N ILE A 167 10.77 -18.13 -3.90
CA ILE A 167 10.24 -16.78 -4.06
C ILE A 167 10.73 -15.87 -2.94
N ILE A 168 10.62 -16.31 -1.68
CA ILE A 168 11.08 -15.52 -0.53
C ILE A 168 12.60 -15.37 -0.54
N ALA A 169 13.35 -16.37 -1.02
CA ALA A 169 14.81 -16.30 -1.12
C ALA A 169 15.34 -15.41 -2.25
N GLU A 170 14.49 -14.92 -3.16
CA GLU A 170 14.92 -14.16 -4.35
C GLU A 170 15.80 -12.94 -4.00
N PRO A 171 15.47 -12.12 -2.99
CA PRO A 171 16.28 -10.95 -2.63
C PRO A 171 17.68 -11.28 -2.11
N PHE A 172 17.96 -12.52 -1.67
CA PHE A 172 19.32 -12.92 -1.31
C PHE A 172 20.30 -12.86 -2.48
N HIS A 173 19.82 -12.76 -3.72
CA HIS A 173 20.70 -12.47 -4.86
C HIS A 173 21.47 -11.14 -4.69
N LEU A 174 20.92 -10.18 -3.93
CA LEU A 174 21.56 -8.88 -3.69
C LEU A 174 22.72 -8.97 -2.68
N MET A 175 22.58 -9.79 -1.63
CA MET A 175 23.52 -9.83 -0.50
C MET A 175 24.35 -11.11 -0.42
N GLY A 176 24.11 -12.05 -1.34
CA GLY A 176 24.59 -13.42 -1.24
C GLY A 176 23.64 -14.28 -0.38
N ARG A 177 23.52 -15.57 -0.73
CA ARG A 177 22.67 -16.50 0.01
C ARG A 177 23.36 -16.91 1.32
N PRO A 178 22.78 -16.60 2.49
CA PRO A 178 23.40 -16.97 3.76
C PRO A 178 23.25 -18.48 4.02
N VAL A 179 24.08 -19.01 4.91
CA VAL A 179 24.09 -20.44 5.28
C VAL A 179 22.76 -20.84 5.94
N ASP A 180 22.20 -19.94 6.75
CA ASP A 180 20.93 -20.10 7.48
C ASP A 180 19.72 -19.61 6.66
N ALA A 181 19.82 -19.53 5.33
CA ALA A 181 18.74 -19.03 4.47
C ALA A 181 17.40 -19.73 4.70
N GLU A 182 17.40 -21.05 4.94
CA GLU A 182 16.17 -21.81 5.19
C GLU A 182 15.48 -21.38 6.48
N ASP A 183 16.25 -21.18 7.56
CA ASP A 183 15.75 -20.70 8.84
C ASP A 183 15.21 -19.26 8.73
N GLN A 184 15.89 -18.39 7.97
CA GLN A 184 15.43 -17.03 7.74
C GLN A 184 14.09 -17.01 6.98
N ILE A 185 13.93 -17.89 5.98
CA ILE A 185 12.66 -18.02 5.25
C ILE A 185 11.54 -18.53 6.17
N ALA A 186 11.83 -19.54 7.00
CA ALA A 186 10.88 -20.07 7.97
C ALA A 186 10.42 -19.01 8.98
N ARG A 187 11.34 -18.17 9.46
CA ARG A 187 11.03 -17.02 10.34
C ARG A 187 10.18 -15.99 9.62
N ALA A 188 10.55 -15.58 8.41
CA ALA A 188 9.79 -14.61 7.62
C ALA A 188 8.36 -15.09 7.34
N LEU A 189 8.16 -16.39 7.09
CA LEU A 189 6.83 -16.99 6.97
C LEU A 189 6.04 -16.89 8.27
N THR A 190 6.68 -17.19 9.40
CA THR A 190 6.05 -17.13 10.72
C THR A 190 5.64 -15.69 11.08
N GLU A 191 6.50 -14.71 10.82
CA GLU A 191 6.25 -13.27 11.04
C GLU A 191 5.01 -12.80 10.26
N VAL A 192 4.79 -13.32 9.06
CA VAL A 192 3.58 -12.99 8.26
C VAL A 192 2.39 -13.90 8.55
N GLY A 193 2.43 -14.73 9.60
CA GLY A 193 1.33 -15.60 10.01
C GLY A 193 1.10 -16.83 9.13
N LEU A 194 2.16 -17.30 8.44
CA LEU A 194 2.21 -18.57 7.72
C LEU A 194 3.07 -19.59 8.48
N THR A 195 3.08 -20.84 8.03
CA THR A 195 3.83 -21.92 8.66
C THR A 195 5.13 -22.20 7.91
N PRO A 196 6.22 -22.63 8.56
CA PRO A 196 7.44 -23.06 7.86
C PRO A 196 7.20 -24.16 6.82
N ASP A 197 6.22 -25.04 7.03
CA ASP A 197 5.87 -26.09 6.06
C ASP A 197 5.36 -25.53 4.71
N ASP A 198 4.87 -24.30 4.69
CA ASP A 198 4.43 -23.60 3.48
C ASP A 198 5.58 -23.35 2.48
N MET A 199 6.84 -23.46 2.92
CA MET A 199 8.04 -23.31 2.08
C MET A 199 8.03 -24.20 0.83
N ARG A 200 7.48 -25.41 0.96
CA ARG A 200 7.48 -26.43 -0.10
C ARG A 200 6.31 -26.26 -1.08
N LYS A 201 5.32 -25.46 -0.73
CA LYS A 201 4.13 -25.20 -1.54
C LYS A 201 4.45 -24.22 -2.66
N TYR A 202 3.53 -24.12 -3.60
CA TYR A 202 3.54 -23.19 -4.73
C TYR A 202 2.49 -22.09 -4.52
N PRO A 203 2.68 -20.89 -5.09
CA PRO A 203 1.77 -19.76 -4.91
C PRO A 203 0.28 -20.06 -5.19
N HIS A 204 -0.01 -20.94 -6.15
CA HIS A 204 -1.38 -21.27 -6.53
C HIS A 204 -2.16 -22.02 -5.43
N GLU A 205 -1.47 -22.60 -4.45
CA GLU A 205 -2.07 -23.32 -3.31
C GLU A 205 -2.55 -22.39 -2.20
N PHE A 206 -2.30 -21.07 -2.32
CA PHE A 206 -2.64 -20.07 -1.31
C PHE A 206 -3.81 -19.18 -1.75
N SER A 207 -4.56 -18.66 -0.77
CA SER A 207 -5.56 -17.61 -0.98
C SER A 207 -4.90 -16.28 -1.36
N GLY A 208 -5.68 -15.30 -1.86
CA GLY A 208 -5.15 -13.97 -2.20
C GLY A 208 -4.45 -13.28 -1.02
N GLY A 209 -5.03 -13.35 0.18
CA GLY A 209 -4.42 -12.80 1.40
C GLY A 209 -3.13 -13.50 1.82
N GLN A 210 -3.08 -14.82 1.69
CA GLN A 210 -1.86 -15.57 1.98
C GLN A 210 -0.75 -15.28 0.96
N ARG A 211 -1.10 -15.09 -0.33
CA ARG A 211 -0.15 -14.63 -1.35
C ARG A 211 0.40 -13.24 -1.05
N GLN A 212 -0.45 -12.34 -0.55
CA GLN A 212 -0.01 -11.02 -0.09
C GLN A 212 1.02 -11.15 1.05
N ARG A 213 0.73 -12.01 2.03
CA ARG A 213 1.65 -12.32 3.15
C ARG A 213 2.99 -12.87 2.64
N ILE A 214 2.99 -13.75 1.64
CA ILE A 214 4.21 -14.24 0.99
C ILE A 214 4.99 -13.08 0.33
N ALA A 215 4.31 -12.13 -0.31
CA ALA A 215 4.96 -10.96 -0.93
C ALA A 215 5.61 -10.05 0.12
N ILE A 216 4.95 -9.87 1.26
CA ILE A 216 5.48 -9.14 2.42
C ILE A 216 6.69 -9.88 3.00
N ALA A 217 6.62 -11.20 3.19
CA ALA A 217 7.75 -12.00 3.67
C ALA A 217 8.96 -11.93 2.74
N ARG A 218 8.74 -11.94 1.41
CA ARG A 218 9.80 -11.70 0.42
C ARG A 218 10.46 -10.34 0.64
N ALA A 219 9.70 -9.27 0.86
CA ALA A 219 10.27 -7.95 1.12
C ALA A 219 11.06 -7.92 2.44
N LEU A 220 10.54 -8.54 3.50
CA LEU A 220 11.14 -8.56 4.84
C LEU A 220 12.46 -9.31 4.93
N ILE A 221 12.70 -10.30 4.07
CA ILE A 221 13.85 -11.21 4.21
C ILE A 221 15.21 -10.49 4.21
N THR A 222 15.28 -9.31 3.60
CA THR A 222 16.50 -8.47 3.55
C THR A 222 16.67 -7.57 4.77
N ARG A 223 15.69 -7.55 5.69
CA ARG A 223 15.56 -6.58 6.78
C ARG A 223 15.69 -5.14 6.26
N PRO A 224 14.81 -4.71 5.35
CA PRO A 224 14.87 -3.38 4.79
C PRO A 224 14.58 -2.32 5.84
N GLU A 225 14.95 -1.08 5.56
CA GLU A 225 14.56 0.09 6.36
C GLU A 225 13.28 0.74 5.78
N LEU A 226 13.06 0.62 4.47
CA LEU A 226 11.92 1.20 3.76
C LEU A 226 11.20 0.13 2.93
N ILE A 227 9.88 0.03 3.07
CA ILE A 227 9.04 -0.76 2.15
C ILE A 227 8.04 0.15 1.42
N LEU A 228 8.04 0.07 0.10
CA LEU A 228 7.07 0.71 -0.76
C LEU A 228 5.90 -0.24 -0.99
N LEU A 229 4.69 0.19 -0.64
CA LEU A 229 3.47 -0.60 -0.76
C LEU A 229 2.65 0.00 -1.90
N ASP A 230 2.74 -0.59 -3.10
CA ASP A 230 2.09 -0.08 -4.32
C ASP A 230 0.75 -0.78 -4.52
N GLU A 231 -0.34 -0.17 -4.05
CA GLU A 231 -1.71 -0.71 -4.11
C GLU A 231 -1.85 -2.12 -3.50
N ALA A 232 -0.96 -2.45 -2.55
CA ALA A 232 -0.74 -3.77 -2.01
C ALA A 232 -1.97 -4.41 -1.31
N VAL A 233 -2.97 -3.61 -0.93
CA VAL A 233 -4.18 -4.12 -0.24
C VAL A 233 -5.48 -3.86 -1.00
N SER A 234 -5.39 -3.28 -2.20
CA SER A 234 -6.54 -2.83 -2.98
C SER A 234 -7.43 -4.00 -3.45
N ALA A 235 -6.82 -5.10 -3.88
CA ALA A 235 -7.50 -6.28 -4.42
C ALA A 235 -8.00 -7.29 -3.36
N LEU A 236 -7.77 -7.01 -2.07
CA LEU A 236 -8.14 -7.91 -0.98
C LEU A 236 -9.56 -7.65 -0.48
N ASP A 237 -10.24 -8.72 -0.05
CA ASP A 237 -11.52 -8.57 0.65
C ASP A 237 -11.35 -7.79 1.96
N VAL A 238 -12.45 -7.23 2.46
CA VAL A 238 -12.45 -6.31 3.60
C VAL A 238 -11.83 -6.93 4.86
N ARG A 239 -12.04 -8.22 5.13
CA ARG A 239 -11.51 -8.86 6.35
C ARG A 239 -10.03 -9.17 6.20
N VAL A 240 -9.63 -9.73 5.07
CA VAL A 240 -8.22 -10.00 4.78
C VAL A 240 -7.42 -8.70 4.72
N ARG A 241 -7.99 -7.63 4.15
CA ARG A 241 -7.39 -6.29 4.15
C ARG A 241 -7.09 -5.82 5.56
N ALA A 242 -8.07 -5.86 6.47
CA ALA A 242 -7.86 -5.47 7.87
C ALA A 242 -6.72 -6.27 8.52
N GLN A 243 -6.70 -7.59 8.32
CA GLN A 243 -5.64 -8.46 8.85
C GLN A 243 -4.24 -8.17 8.27
N VAL A 244 -4.17 -7.73 7.00
CA VAL A 244 -2.89 -7.33 6.39
C VAL A 244 -2.45 -5.96 6.90
N LEU A 245 -3.37 -5.04 7.16
CA LEU A 245 -3.05 -3.75 7.78
C LEU A 245 -2.54 -3.91 9.21
N ASP A 246 -3.15 -4.82 10.00
CA ASP A 246 -2.64 -5.19 11.33
C ASP A 246 -1.22 -5.75 11.24
N LEU A 247 -1.00 -6.71 10.34
CA LEU A 247 0.32 -7.28 10.11
C LEU A 247 1.35 -6.20 9.75
N LEU A 248 1.01 -5.26 8.87
CA LEU A 248 1.92 -4.17 8.50
C LEU A 248 2.22 -3.26 9.70
N ALA A 249 1.23 -2.94 10.54
CA ALA A 249 1.46 -2.14 11.74
C ALA A 249 2.36 -2.86 12.76
N ASP A 250 2.15 -4.16 12.97
CA ASP A 250 2.97 -4.99 13.86
C ASP A 250 4.42 -5.04 13.35
N LEU A 251 4.61 -5.30 12.05
CA LEU A 251 5.93 -5.33 11.42
C LEU A 251 6.62 -3.97 11.47
N GLN A 252 5.85 -2.88 11.37
CA GLN A 252 6.38 -1.52 11.52
C GLN A 252 7.08 -1.36 12.87
N ALA A 253 6.40 -1.76 13.94
CA ALA A 253 6.89 -1.64 15.30
C ALA A 253 8.01 -2.64 15.60
N SER A 254 7.95 -3.87 15.08
CA SER A 254 8.93 -4.91 15.41
C SER A 254 10.24 -4.83 14.62
N HIS A 255 10.25 -4.14 13.46
CA HIS A 255 11.42 -4.03 12.59
C HIS A 255 11.85 -2.57 12.33
N ASP A 256 11.28 -1.60 13.04
CA ASP A 256 11.54 -0.17 12.84
C ASP A 256 11.37 0.28 11.36
N LEU A 257 10.35 -0.25 10.68
CA LEU A 257 10.13 0.00 9.26
C LEU A 257 9.52 1.37 9.01
N SER A 258 9.98 2.03 7.96
CA SER A 258 9.24 3.11 7.30
C SER A 258 8.46 2.57 6.11
N TYR A 259 7.31 3.17 5.84
CA TYR A 259 6.46 2.82 4.71
C TYR A 259 6.17 4.00 3.80
N LEU A 260 6.18 3.74 2.49
CA LEU A 260 5.51 4.58 1.50
C LEU A 260 4.29 3.83 0.98
N PHE A 261 3.11 4.21 1.45
CA PHE A 261 1.83 3.66 1.02
C PHE A 261 1.31 4.39 -0.20
N VAL A 262 1.37 3.76 -1.36
CA VAL A 262 0.78 4.29 -2.60
C VAL A 262 -0.59 3.66 -2.78
N SER A 263 -1.65 4.47 -2.76
CA SER A 263 -2.99 3.97 -3.04
C SER A 263 -3.93 5.02 -3.64
N HIS A 264 -4.94 4.55 -4.37
CA HIS A 264 -6.12 5.31 -4.72
C HIS A 264 -7.25 5.17 -3.68
N ASP A 265 -7.17 4.20 -2.78
CA ASP A 265 -8.14 4.01 -1.70
C ASP A 265 -7.78 4.90 -0.50
N LEU A 266 -8.44 6.06 -0.45
CA LEU A 266 -8.25 7.03 0.61
C LEU A 266 -8.60 6.48 2.01
N SER A 267 -9.55 5.53 2.09
CA SER A 267 -9.99 4.97 3.37
C SER A 267 -8.88 4.13 4.03
N VAL A 268 -8.08 3.45 3.20
CA VAL A 268 -6.91 2.69 3.64
C VAL A 268 -5.82 3.64 4.09
N VAL A 269 -5.49 4.63 3.25
CA VAL A 269 -4.42 5.59 3.54
C VAL A 269 -4.69 6.34 4.84
N ARG A 270 -5.93 6.79 5.06
CA ARG A 270 -6.31 7.50 6.29
C ARG A 270 -5.99 6.73 7.57
N ARG A 271 -6.01 5.40 7.53
CA ARG A 271 -5.91 4.55 8.74
C ARG A 271 -4.52 4.07 9.06
N ILE A 272 -3.64 4.01 8.07
CA ILE A 272 -2.31 3.38 8.19
C ILE A 272 -1.16 4.37 8.04
N THR A 273 -1.43 5.65 7.79
CA THR A 273 -0.39 6.65 7.52
C THR A 273 -0.40 7.78 8.53
N ASP A 274 0.79 8.28 8.87
CA ASP A 274 1.02 9.42 9.76
C ASP A 274 0.85 10.75 9.00
N ARG A 275 1.42 10.79 7.79
CA ARG A 275 1.32 11.89 6.85
C ARG A 275 0.80 11.39 5.52
N VAL A 276 0.17 12.28 4.76
CA VAL A 276 -0.31 11.99 3.41
C VAL A 276 0.14 13.09 2.45
N MET A 277 0.48 12.68 1.23
CA MET A 277 0.74 13.55 0.09
C MET A 277 -0.29 13.29 -0.99
N VAL A 278 -0.87 14.38 -1.50
CA VAL A 278 -1.82 14.35 -2.61
C VAL A 278 -1.10 14.78 -3.88
N MET A 279 -1.06 13.90 -4.86
CA MET A 279 -0.37 14.12 -6.13
C MET A 279 -1.36 14.35 -7.27
N LYS A 280 -1.16 15.42 -8.03
CA LYS A 280 -1.91 15.76 -9.25
C LYS A 280 -0.95 16.17 -10.35
N SER A 281 -1.12 15.61 -11.54
CA SER A 281 -0.39 16.04 -12.76
C SER A 281 1.13 16.17 -12.56
N GLY A 282 1.74 15.21 -11.88
CA GLY A 282 3.19 15.18 -11.63
C GLY A 282 3.66 15.98 -10.43
N GLN A 283 2.78 16.66 -9.69
CA GLN A 283 3.13 17.54 -8.57
C GLN A 283 2.45 17.12 -7.27
N ILE A 284 3.11 17.34 -6.13
CA ILE A 284 2.46 17.27 -4.83
C ILE A 284 1.71 18.59 -4.62
N VAL A 285 0.38 18.52 -4.57
CA VAL A 285 -0.48 19.70 -4.44
C VAL A 285 -0.90 19.97 -3.01
N GLU A 286 -0.81 18.97 -2.14
CA GLU A 286 -1.08 19.08 -0.71
C GLU A 286 -0.31 18.00 0.05
N SER A 287 0.17 18.33 1.25
CA SER A 287 0.88 17.40 2.14
C SER A 287 0.70 17.86 3.58
N GLY A 288 0.57 16.91 4.50
CA GLY A 288 0.38 17.20 5.92
C GLY A 288 0.10 15.94 6.72
N GLU A 289 -0.16 16.11 8.02
CA GLU A 289 -0.68 15.03 8.85
C GLU A 289 -1.96 14.48 8.23
N THR A 290 -2.05 13.15 8.19
CA THR A 290 -3.13 12.45 7.49
C THR A 290 -4.49 12.96 7.94
N GLU A 291 -4.75 12.95 9.25
CA GLU A 291 -6.06 13.37 9.76
C GLU A 291 -6.37 14.84 9.47
N ALA A 292 -5.36 15.73 9.51
CA ALA A 292 -5.54 17.15 9.19
C ALA A 292 -5.92 17.38 7.72
N VAL A 293 -5.23 16.71 6.78
CA VAL A 293 -5.53 16.81 5.34
C VAL A 293 -6.91 16.22 5.03
N PHE A 294 -7.29 15.13 5.70
CA PHE A 294 -8.58 14.49 5.48
C PHE A 294 -9.77 15.27 6.07
N GLN A 295 -9.60 15.92 7.22
CA GLN A 295 -10.65 16.72 7.85
C GLN A 295 -10.77 18.12 7.27
N ASN A 296 -9.64 18.78 7.00
CA ASN A 296 -9.58 20.18 6.57
C ASN A 296 -8.69 20.34 5.33
N PRO A 297 -9.06 19.75 4.18
CA PRO A 297 -8.28 19.87 2.95
C PRO A 297 -8.26 21.31 2.42
N ASN A 298 -7.08 21.86 2.20
CA ASN A 298 -6.89 23.21 1.70
C ASN A 298 -7.00 23.28 0.18
N HIS A 299 -6.53 22.27 -0.54
CA HIS A 299 -6.46 22.31 -1.99
C HIS A 299 -7.77 21.79 -2.62
N THR A 300 -8.32 22.51 -3.61
CA THR A 300 -9.61 22.17 -4.26
C THR A 300 -9.62 20.77 -4.87
N TYR A 301 -8.48 20.31 -5.41
CA TYR A 301 -8.35 18.93 -5.89
C TYR A 301 -8.49 17.91 -4.77
N THR A 302 -7.87 18.15 -3.61
CA THR A 302 -7.98 17.26 -2.45
C THR A 302 -9.41 17.21 -1.93
N GLN A 303 -10.09 18.35 -1.86
CA GLN A 303 -11.52 18.44 -1.52
C GLN A 303 -12.36 17.58 -2.47
N THR A 304 -12.11 17.68 -3.78
CA THR A 304 -12.82 16.90 -4.80
C THR A 304 -12.53 15.41 -4.68
N LEU A 305 -11.27 15.04 -4.45
CA LEU A 305 -10.83 13.65 -4.29
C LEU A 305 -11.48 13.00 -3.06
N ILE A 306 -11.52 13.70 -1.93
CA ILE A 306 -12.16 13.24 -0.69
C ILE A 306 -13.69 13.14 -0.89
N ALA A 307 -14.31 14.15 -1.50
CA ALA A 307 -15.76 14.16 -1.75
C ALA A 307 -16.21 13.06 -2.72
N ALA A 308 -15.34 12.64 -3.63
CA ALA A 308 -15.60 11.54 -4.56
C ALA A 308 -15.44 10.15 -3.93
N ALA A 309 -14.82 10.05 -2.74
CA ALA A 309 -14.63 8.77 -2.07
C ALA A 309 -15.98 8.25 -1.54
N PRO A 310 -16.35 6.99 -1.83
CA PRO A 310 -17.56 6.39 -1.28
C PRO A 310 -17.52 6.38 0.25
N ALA A 311 -18.60 6.82 0.89
CA ALA A 311 -18.76 6.79 2.33
C ALA A 311 -20.10 6.15 2.70
N ILE A 312 -20.12 5.42 3.82
CA ILE A 312 -21.36 4.98 4.44
C ILE A 312 -22.01 6.22 5.09
N PRO A 313 -23.29 6.51 4.84
CA PRO A 313 -23.98 7.64 5.47
C PRO A 313 -23.86 7.57 7.00
N GLU A 314 -23.46 8.68 7.63
CA GLU A 314 -23.19 8.73 9.08
C GLU A 314 -24.44 8.37 9.90
N ASP A 315 -25.62 8.79 9.43
CA ASP A 315 -26.92 8.52 10.05
C ASP A 315 -27.26 7.03 10.11
N TRP A 316 -26.65 6.19 9.26
CA TRP A 316 -26.83 4.73 9.27
C TRP A 316 -25.90 4.02 10.28
N THR A 317 -24.90 4.72 10.80
CA THR A 317 -23.92 4.13 11.72
C THR A 317 -24.27 4.32 13.19
N HIS A 318 -25.03 5.36 13.53
CA HIS A 318 -25.37 5.73 14.91
C HIS A 318 -26.57 4.95 15.49
N GLY A 319 -27.49 4.45 14.67
CA GLY A 319 -28.67 3.69 15.13
C GLY A 319 -28.37 2.34 15.81
N ALA A 320 -27.12 1.87 15.79
CA ALA A 320 -26.70 0.62 16.43
C ALA A 320 -26.20 0.79 17.88
N GLN A 321 -25.91 2.02 18.34
CA GLN A 321 -25.44 2.25 19.71
C GLN A 321 -26.58 2.37 20.74
N ASP A 322 -27.80 2.72 20.30
CA ASP A 322 -28.96 2.92 21.18
C ASP A 322 -29.85 1.66 21.37
N ALA A 323 -29.41 0.49 20.86
CA ALA A 323 -30.17 -0.77 20.94
C ALA A 323 -29.55 -1.81 21.88
N GLY A 324 -28.78 -1.35 22.89
CA GLY A 324 -28.21 -2.16 23.98
C GLY A 324 -28.99 -2.06 25.27
#